data_AF-A0A848IVK6-F1
#
_entry.id   AF-A0A848IVK6-F1
#
_cell.length_a   1.000
_cell.length_b   1.000
_cell.length_c   1.000
_cell.angle_alpha   90.00
_cell.angle_beta   90.00
_cell.angle_gamma   90.00
#
_symmetry.space_group_name_H-M   'P 1'
#
loop_
_entity.id
_entity.type
_entity.pdbx_description
1 polymer ?
#
loop_
_entity_poly.entity_id
_entity_poly.type
_entity_poly.pdbx_seq_one_letter_code
_entity_poly.pdbx_strand_id
1 'polypeptide(L)'
;MNKFIYIPMLIFALVSCANIDNKTIQDQSITGNWTLHKMIAGRSQTEFTGSELGRYESYTFRGDKTFTKTVKESNSSKSASGNYSLEDLSDGKYIKLEYDNDSELIDNCTGDQTEYLRIEEKELIGGSAPCDGPMLIYTKAYTD
;
A
#
# COMPACT_ATOMS: atom_id res chain seq x y z
N MET A 1 -49.58 46.65 -26.88
CA MET A 1 -48.78 45.83 -27.82
C MET A 1 -47.47 46.59 -28.01
N ASN A 2 -46.30 46.24 -27.45
CA ASN A 2 -45.71 44.93 -27.15
C ASN A 2 -44.78 45.05 -25.92
N LYS A 3 -44.78 44.03 -25.07
CA LYS A 3 -43.85 43.89 -23.93
C LYS A 3 -42.48 43.47 -24.49
N PHE A 4 -41.44 44.27 -24.28
CA PHE A 4 -40.06 43.83 -24.46
C PHE A 4 -39.60 43.15 -23.17
N ILE A 5 -39.63 41.82 -23.17
CA ILE A 5 -39.02 40.97 -22.15
C ILE A 5 -37.56 40.76 -22.55
N TYR A 6 -36.65 41.38 -21.79
CA TYR A 6 -35.23 41.05 -21.82
C TYR A 6 -34.91 40.30 -20.52
N ILE A 7 -34.61 39.00 -20.63
CA ILE A 7 -33.96 38.23 -19.57
C ILE A 7 -32.73 37.59 -20.22
N PRO A 8 -31.51 38.09 -19.96
CA PRO A 8 -30.32 37.30 -20.22
C PRO A 8 -30.20 36.28 -19.09
N MET A 9 -30.57 35.03 -19.36
CA MET A 9 -30.33 33.91 -18.46
C MET A 9 -28.82 33.61 -18.46
N LEU A 10 -28.12 34.29 -17.57
CA LEU A 10 -26.72 34.10 -17.27
C LEU A 10 -26.58 32.75 -16.53
N ILE A 11 -26.38 31.68 -17.29
CA ILE A 11 -26.00 30.36 -16.75
C ILE A 11 -24.52 30.46 -16.37
N PHE A 12 -24.27 30.89 -15.14
CA PHE A 12 -22.97 30.71 -14.49
C PHE A 12 -22.81 29.22 -14.21
N ALA A 13 -22.05 28.53 -15.07
CA ALA A 13 -21.55 27.20 -14.76
C ALA A 13 -20.56 27.34 -13.59
N LEU A 14 -21.05 27.08 -12.38
CA LEU A 14 -20.19 26.87 -11.21
C LEU A 14 -19.51 25.51 -11.39
N VAL A 15 -18.41 25.47 -12.13
CA VAL A 15 -17.46 24.37 -12.08
C VAL A 15 -16.74 24.49 -10.75
N SER A 16 -17.33 23.92 -9.70
CA SER A 16 -16.65 23.68 -8.44
C SER A 16 -15.57 22.64 -8.69
N CYS A 17 -14.34 23.06 -8.95
CA CYS A 17 -13.18 22.20 -8.74
C CYS A 17 -13.16 21.87 -7.25
N ALA A 18 -13.68 20.69 -6.90
CA ALA A 18 -13.40 20.10 -5.60
C ALA A 18 -11.88 20.02 -5.47
N ASN A 19 -11.31 20.67 -4.47
CA ASN A 19 -9.91 20.48 -4.12
C ASN A 19 -9.79 19.03 -3.67
N ILE A 20 -9.31 18.17 -4.57
CA ILE A 20 -9.04 16.78 -4.24
C ILE A 20 -7.81 16.80 -3.35
N ASP A 21 -8.00 16.56 -2.05
CA ASP A 21 -6.89 16.52 -1.10
C ASP A 21 -5.84 15.49 -1.54
N ASN A 22 -4.56 15.87 -1.49
CA ASN A 22 -3.44 15.01 -1.87
C ASN A 22 -3.43 13.68 -1.08
N LYS A 23 -3.94 13.67 0.15
CA LYS A 23 -4.11 12.47 0.98
C LYS A 23 -5.07 11.47 0.33
N THR A 24 -6.19 11.95 -0.23
CA THR A 24 -7.18 11.13 -0.93
C THR A 24 -6.61 10.54 -2.23
N ILE A 25 -5.77 11.28 -2.95
CA ILE A 25 -5.10 10.80 -4.16
C ILE A 25 -4.09 9.70 -3.84
N GLN A 26 -3.29 9.89 -2.78
CA GLN A 26 -2.30 8.91 -2.34
C GLN A 26 -2.97 7.65 -1.77
N ASP A 27 -4.08 7.80 -1.05
CA ASP A 27 -4.86 6.67 -0.58
C ASP A 27 -5.41 5.83 -1.74
N GLN A 28 -5.91 6.46 -2.79
CA GLN A 28 -6.35 5.76 -4.01
C GLN A 28 -5.20 5.04 -4.72
N SER A 29 -3.98 5.60 -4.74
CA SER A 29 -2.84 4.95 -5.39
C SER A 29 -2.35 3.71 -4.64
N ILE A 30 -2.49 3.67 -3.30
CA ILE A 30 -2.11 2.51 -2.48
C ILE A 30 -3.11 1.36 -2.58
N THR A 31 -4.41 1.65 -2.68
CA THR A 31 -5.44 0.59 -2.78
C THR A 31 -5.17 -0.38 -3.93
N GLY A 32 -5.44 -1.66 -3.68
CA GLY A 32 -5.20 -2.75 -4.61
C GLY A 32 -4.28 -3.83 -4.05
N ASN A 33 -3.87 -4.74 -4.93
CA ASN A 33 -3.01 -5.86 -4.59
C ASN A 33 -1.54 -5.52 -4.89
N TRP A 34 -0.66 -5.88 -3.98
CA TRP A 34 0.79 -5.76 -4.09
C TRP A 34 1.41 -7.12 -3.87
N THR A 35 2.32 -7.53 -4.74
CA THR A 35 2.95 -8.86 -4.70
C THR A 35 4.45 -8.73 -4.52
N LEU A 36 5.02 -9.61 -3.69
CA LEU A 36 6.45 -9.70 -3.51
C LEU A 36 7.11 -10.00 -4.86
N HIS A 37 7.95 -9.08 -5.31
CA HIS A 37 8.62 -9.14 -6.61
C HIS A 37 10.11 -9.48 -6.45
N LYS A 38 10.74 -8.97 -5.38
CA LYS A 38 12.15 -9.17 -5.08
C LYS A 38 12.38 -9.28 -3.58
N MET A 39 13.32 -10.14 -3.19
CA MET A 39 13.86 -10.23 -1.85
C MET A 39 15.37 -10.04 -1.90
N ILE A 40 15.93 -9.27 -0.96
CA ILE A 40 17.37 -9.14 -0.77
C ILE A 40 17.72 -9.66 0.62
N ALA A 41 18.52 -10.73 0.71
CA ALA A 41 18.91 -11.30 2.00
C ALA A 41 19.81 -10.32 2.78
N GLY A 42 19.49 -10.07 4.05
CA GLY A 42 20.21 -9.09 4.87
C GLY A 42 21.73 -9.30 4.93
N ARG A 43 22.18 -10.52 5.25
CA ARG A 43 23.62 -10.78 5.47
C ARG A 43 24.43 -10.97 4.19
N SER A 44 23.90 -11.71 3.22
CA SER A 44 24.63 -12.04 1.98
C SER A 44 24.42 -11.02 0.87
N GLN A 45 23.42 -10.14 1.01
CA GLN A 45 22.99 -9.21 -0.03
C GLN A 45 22.60 -9.92 -1.34
N THR A 46 22.25 -11.21 -1.25
CA THR A 46 21.82 -12.01 -2.40
C THR A 46 20.40 -11.62 -2.77
N GLU A 47 20.18 -11.32 -4.05
CA GLU A 47 18.86 -11.05 -4.60
C GLU A 47 18.17 -12.34 -5.03
N PHE A 48 16.87 -12.43 -4.76
CA PHE A 48 16.00 -13.52 -5.19
C PHE A 48 14.80 -12.94 -5.93
N THR A 49 14.47 -13.52 -7.09
CA THR A 49 13.33 -13.10 -7.90
C THR A 49 12.56 -14.29 -8.48
N GLY A 50 11.30 -14.09 -8.88
CA GLY A 50 10.50 -15.12 -9.52
C GLY A 50 10.42 -16.42 -8.70
N SER A 51 10.77 -17.55 -9.30
CA SER A 51 10.74 -18.86 -8.62
C SER A 51 11.77 -19.00 -7.49
N GLU A 52 12.81 -18.17 -7.47
CA GLU A 52 13.84 -18.20 -6.42
C GLU A 52 13.34 -17.69 -5.07
N LEU A 53 12.23 -16.94 -5.06
CA LEU A 53 11.60 -16.45 -3.84
C LEU A 53 11.09 -17.58 -2.95
N GLY A 54 10.84 -18.78 -3.50
CA GLY A 54 10.39 -19.98 -2.77
C GLY A 54 8.99 -19.89 -2.15
N ARG A 55 8.40 -18.69 -2.11
CA ARG A 55 7.06 -18.40 -1.60
C ARG A 55 6.39 -17.32 -2.44
N TYR A 56 5.07 -17.32 -2.42
CA TYR A 56 4.26 -16.19 -2.87
C TYR A 56 3.85 -15.37 -1.66
N GLU A 57 3.96 -14.06 -1.75
CA GLU A 57 3.56 -13.15 -0.69
C GLU A 57 2.88 -11.93 -1.28
N SER A 58 1.83 -11.45 -0.62
CA SER A 58 1.03 -10.33 -1.11
C SER A 58 0.37 -9.53 0.00
N TYR A 59 0.12 -8.25 -0.28
CA TYR A 59 -0.76 -7.37 0.46
C TYR A 59 -1.97 -6.98 -0.39
N THR A 60 -3.15 -6.96 0.23
CA THR A 60 -4.35 -6.36 -0.35
C THR A 60 -4.76 -5.16 0.51
N PHE A 61 -4.65 -3.95 -0.03
CA PHE A 61 -5.11 -2.72 0.63
C PHE A 61 -6.49 -2.32 0.12
N ARG A 62 -7.44 -2.13 1.03
CA ARG A 62 -8.84 -1.80 0.71
C ARG A 62 -9.15 -0.33 0.99
N GLY A 63 -10.13 0.21 0.28
CA GLY A 63 -10.52 1.62 0.41
C GLY A 63 -11.07 2.01 1.79
N ASP A 64 -11.47 1.03 2.60
CA ASP A 64 -11.96 1.21 3.98
C ASP A 64 -10.84 1.22 5.04
N LYS A 65 -9.57 1.32 4.61
CA LYS A 65 -8.37 1.30 5.48
C LYS A 65 -8.05 -0.04 6.13
N THR A 66 -8.63 -1.12 5.63
CA THR A 66 -8.21 -2.47 6.03
C THR A 66 -7.17 -3.04 5.07
N PHE A 67 -6.36 -3.98 5.56
CA PHE A 67 -5.44 -4.74 4.73
C PHE A 67 -5.50 -6.24 5.05
N THR A 68 -4.99 -7.05 4.13
CA THR A 68 -4.69 -8.46 4.37
C THR A 68 -3.32 -8.79 3.80
N LYS A 69 -2.43 -9.36 4.62
CA LYS A 69 -1.18 -10.01 4.18
C LYS A 69 -1.45 -11.49 3.97
N THR A 70 -1.00 -12.03 2.84
CA THR A 70 -1.11 -13.47 2.52
C THR A 70 0.24 -14.00 2.11
N VAL A 71 0.69 -15.08 2.76
CA VAL A 71 1.89 -15.85 2.39
C VAL A 71 1.44 -17.26 1.99
N LYS A 72 1.88 -17.72 0.82
CA LYS A 72 1.65 -19.06 0.30
C LYS A 72 2.98 -19.74 0.03
N GLU A 73 3.14 -20.91 0.60
CA GLU A 73 4.24 -21.85 0.35
C GLU A 73 3.66 -23.11 -0.30
N SER A 74 4.51 -24.05 -0.74
CA SER A 74 4.08 -25.22 -1.51
C SER A 74 2.93 -26.02 -0.87
N ASN A 75 2.86 -26.08 0.46
CA ASN A 75 1.88 -26.88 1.20
C ASN A 75 1.04 -26.07 2.22
N SER A 76 1.23 -24.75 2.30
CA SER A 76 0.56 -23.94 3.32
C SER A 76 0.20 -22.55 2.80
N SER A 77 -0.89 -22.00 3.36
CA SER A 77 -1.31 -20.62 3.13
C SER A 77 -1.66 -20.03 4.48
N LYS A 78 -1.05 -18.90 4.80
CA LYS A 78 -1.31 -18.13 6.02
C LYS A 78 -1.72 -16.73 5.63
N SER A 79 -2.60 -16.13 6.43
CA SER A 79 -2.99 -14.73 6.24
C SER A 79 -3.19 -14.04 7.57
N ALA A 80 -2.88 -12.75 7.60
CA ALA A 80 -3.15 -11.87 8.72
C ALA A 80 -3.77 -10.57 8.19
N SER A 81 -4.53 -9.87 9.02
CA SER A 81 -5.28 -8.68 8.61
C SER A 81 -5.28 -7.65 9.73
N GLY A 82 -5.68 -6.44 9.38
CA GLY A 82 -5.79 -5.33 10.30
C GLY A 82 -6.08 -4.04 9.55
N ASN A 83 -5.69 -2.93 10.15
CA ASN A 83 -5.91 -1.59 9.62
C ASN A 83 -4.59 -0.98 9.15
N TYR A 84 -4.67 -0.05 8.20
CA TYR A 84 -3.51 0.69 7.73
C TYR A 84 -3.74 2.19 7.73
N SER A 85 -2.67 2.94 7.97
CA SER A 85 -2.62 4.39 7.86
C SER A 85 -1.39 4.82 7.05
N LEU A 86 -1.43 6.05 6.54
CA LEU A 86 -0.28 6.67 5.88
C LEU A 86 0.40 7.61 6.87
N GLU A 87 1.72 7.47 7.01
CA GLU A 87 2.56 8.31 7.87
C GLU A 87 3.70 8.94 7.07
N ASP A 88 3.95 10.22 7.29
CA ASP A 88 5.13 10.90 6.80
C ASP A 88 6.17 10.89 7.94
N LEU A 89 7.25 10.13 7.77
CA LEU A 89 8.39 10.09 8.68
C LEU A 89 9.53 10.96 8.14
N SER A 90 10.57 11.17 8.94
CA SER A 90 11.69 12.06 8.56
C SER A 90 12.43 11.65 7.28
N ASP A 91 12.36 10.38 6.92
CA ASP A 91 13.14 9.76 5.84
C ASP A 91 12.27 9.26 4.67
N GLY A 92 10.95 9.46 4.72
CA GLY A 92 10.05 9.05 3.66
C GLY A 92 8.59 8.91 4.08
N LYS A 93 7.78 8.43 3.15
CA LYS A 93 6.37 8.11 3.37
C LYS A 93 6.21 6.63 3.63
N TYR A 94 5.32 6.27 4.54
CA TYR A 94 5.13 4.91 4.98
C TYR A 94 3.65 4.53 5.05
N ILE A 95 3.37 3.26 4.81
CA ILE A 95 2.15 2.59 5.24
C ILE A 95 2.46 1.96 6.59
N LYS A 96 1.79 2.42 7.64
CA LYS A 96 1.79 1.74 8.94
C LYS A 96 0.67 0.70 8.94
N LEU A 97 1.02 -0.54 9.22
CA LEU A 97 0.11 -1.68 9.35
C LEU A 97 -0.07 -1.99 10.82
N GLU A 98 -1.31 -2.01 11.30
CA GLU A 98 -1.66 -2.43 12.67
C GLU A 98 -2.48 -3.72 12.57
N TYR A 99 -1.88 -4.83 12.96
CA TYR A 99 -2.48 -6.16 12.86
C TYR A 99 -3.50 -6.38 13.98
N ASP A 100 -4.61 -7.06 13.67
CA ASP A 100 -5.68 -7.36 14.64
C ASP A 100 -5.21 -8.33 15.75
N ASN A 101 -4.24 -9.19 15.43
CA ASN A 101 -3.70 -10.21 16.32
C ASN A 101 -2.20 -10.37 16.07
N ASP A 102 -1.49 -10.90 17.06
CA ASP A 102 -0.09 -11.27 16.90
C ASP A 102 0.04 -12.40 15.86
N SER A 103 1.09 -12.34 15.06
CA SER A 103 1.27 -13.25 13.92
C SER A 103 2.74 -13.34 13.51
N GLU A 104 3.19 -14.54 13.17
CA GLU A 104 4.51 -14.77 12.59
C GLU A 104 4.69 -14.11 11.20
N LEU A 105 3.60 -13.61 10.61
CA LEU A 105 3.63 -12.90 9.33
C LEU A 105 4.05 -11.43 9.48
N ILE A 106 4.09 -10.89 10.69
CA ILE A 106 4.48 -9.50 10.93
C ILE A 106 5.99 -9.38 10.76
N ASP A 107 6.43 -8.58 9.79
CA ASP A 107 7.85 -8.40 9.50
C ASP A 107 8.35 -7.07 10.09
N ASN A 108 8.91 -7.12 11.30
CA ASN A 108 9.44 -5.95 11.99
C ASN A 108 10.65 -6.32 12.87
N CYS A 109 11.23 -5.28 13.49
CA CYS A 109 12.35 -5.41 14.42
C CYS A 109 11.95 -5.49 15.89
N THR A 110 10.73 -5.08 16.24
CA THR A 110 10.35 -4.80 17.63
C THR A 110 9.56 -5.93 18.29
N GLY A 111 8.97 -6.82 17.49
CA GLY A 111 8.03 -7.85 17.95
C GLY A 111 6.63 -7.31 18.24
N ASP A 112 6.35 -6.03 17.96
CA ASP A 112 5.03 -5.44 18.14
C ASP A 112 4.06 -5.89 17.04
N GLN A 113 2.76 -5.62 17.21
CA GLN A 113 1.74 -5.90 16.20
C GLN A 113 1.72 -4.88 15.04
N THR A 114 2.86 -4.24 14.76
CA THR A 114 2.98 -3.16 13.78
C THR A 114 4.04 -3.48 12.72
N GLU A 115 3.75 -3.21 11.46
CA GLU A 115 4.72 -3.31 10.36
C GLU A 115 4.71 -2.00 9.55
N TYR A 116 5.87 -1.62 9.01
CA TYR A 116 6.02 -0.43 8.20
C TYR A 116 6.46 -0.80 6.79
N LEU A 117 5.73 -0.31 5.79
CA LEU A 117 6.12 -0.40 4.38
C LEU A 117 6.43 0.99 3.85
N ARG A 118 7.66 1.23 3.44
CA ARG A 118 8.07 2.47 2.79
C ARG A 118 7.45 2.55 1.39
N ILE A 119 6.91 3.71 1.06
CA ILE A 119 6.28 3.99 -0.23
C ILE A 119 7.33 4.63 -1.14
N GLU A 120 7.59 3.96 -2.26
CA GLU A 120 8.35 4.49 -3.39
C GLU A 120 7.43 4.63 -4.61
N GLU A 121 7.92 5.22 -5.71
CA GLU A 121 7.07 5.62 -6.86
C GLU A 121 6.18 4.48 -7.40
N LYS A 122 6.71 3.25 -7.47
CA LYS A 122 6.01 2.06 -8.00
C LYS A 122 6.18 0.82 -7.13
N GLU A 123 6.75 0.99 -5.95
CA GLU A 123 7.17 -0.10 -5.09
C GLU A 123 6.77 0.18 -3.65
N LEU A 124 6.53 -0.90 -2.91
CA LEU A 124 6.55 -0.86 -1.46
C LEU A 124 7.78 -1.61 -0.98
N ILE A 125 8.49 -1.04 -0.01
CA ILE A 125 9.68 -1.66 0.59
C ILE A 125 9.36 -1.97 2.04
N GLY A 126 9.44 -3.25 2.39
CA GLY A 126 9.25 -3.75 3.76
C GLY A 126 10.38 -4.69 4.17
N GLY A 127 10.07 -5.54 5.14
CA GLY A 127 11.02 -6.48 5.71
C GLY A 127 11.71 -5.96 6.97
N SER A 128 12.63 -6.76 7.48
CA SER A 128 13.35 -6.53 8.74
C SER A 128 14.85 -6.27 8.51
N ALA A 129 15.21 -5.72 7.34
CA ALA A 129 16.59 -5.40 6.97
C ALA A 129 17.40 -4.60 8.02
N PRO A 130 16.80 -3.64 8.77
CA PRO A 130 17.52 -2.94 9.85
C PRO A 130 17.98 -3.85 11.01
N CYS A 131 17.47 -5.09 11.09
CA CYS A 131 17.76 -6.08 12.12
C CYS A 131 18.27 -7.39 11.53
N ASP A 132 19.08 -7.29 10.46
CA ASP A 132 19.67 -8.42 9.71
C ASP A 132 18.66 -9.35 8.99
N GLY A 133 17.38 -8.96 8.95
CA GLY A 133 16.35 -9.63 8.16
C GLY A 133 16.43 -9.31 6.66
N PRO A 134 15.54 -9.89 5.83
CA PRO A 134 15.50 -9.57 4.42
C PRO A 134 14.89 -8.18 4.16
N MET A 135 15.30 -7.54 3.07
CA MET A 135 14.54 -6.45 2.45
C MET A 135 13.56 -7.06 1.44
N LEU A 136 12.29 -6.65 1.53
CA LEU A 136 11.21 -7.16 0.69
C LEU A 136 10.65 -6.04 -0.18
N ILE A 137 10.61 -6.27 -1.49
CA ILE A 137 10.16 -5.28 -2.46
C ILE A 137 8.93 -5.81 -3.18
N TYR A 138 7.85 -5.04 -3.10
CA TYR A 138 6.54 -5.39 -3.64
C TYR A 138 6.18 -4.44 -4.77
N THR A 139 5.58 -4.99 -5.82
CA THR A 139 5.02 -4.21 -6.94
C THR A 139 3.53 -4.42 -7.02
N LYS A 140 2.82 -3.43 -7.57
CA LYS A 140 1.37 -3.53 -7.74
C LYS A 140 1.05 -4.66 -8.72
N ALA A 141 0.16 -5.57 -8.33
CA ALA A 141 -0.24 -6.68 -9.18
C ALA A 141 -0.98 -6.11 -10.40
N TYR A 142 -0.51 -6.44 -11.60
CA TYR A 142 -1.24 -6.17 -12.82
C TYR A 142 -2.43 -7.14 -12.89
N THR A 143 -3.63 -6.61 -13.10
CA THR A 143 -4.74 -7.42 -13.60
C THR A 143 -4.50 -7.65 -15.08
N ASP A 144 -4.17 -8.87 -15.45
CA ASP A 144 -4.24 -9.32 -16.85
C ASP A 144 -5.68 -9.24 -17.39
#